data_AF-A0A3B9TSC3-F1
#
_entry.id   AF-A0A3B9TSC3-F1
#
_cell.length_a   1.000
_cell.length_b   1.000
_cell.length_c   1.000
_cell.angle_alpha   90.00
_cell.angle_beta   90.00
_cell.angle_gamma   90.00
#
_symmetry.space_group_name_H-M   'P 1'
#
loop_
_entity.id
_entity.type
_entity.pdbx_description
1 polymer ?
#
loop_
_entity_poly.entity_id
_entity_poly.type
_entity_poly.pdbx_seq_one_letter_code
_entity_poly.pdbx_strand_id
1 'polypeptide(L)'
;GVFSLTGREITLPFIAAILTIVGYSLNDSIVVLDRIRENWGGLRREGITALINRSINQTLARTLNTSITTFLPVLALFLWGGPVIANFAFALMVGIIVGTYSSIYISGTILAEWYERVPERK
;
A
#
# COMPACT_ATOMS: atom_id res chain seq x y z
N GLY A 1 -9.94 -12.25 6.42
CA GLY A 1 -10.01 -11.68 7.79
C GLY A 1 -11.30 -10.91 7.98
N VAL A 2 -11.29 -9.60 7.71
CA VAL A 2 -12.43 -8.69 7.95
C VAL A 2 -13.75 -9.17 7.34
N PHE A 3 -13.73 -9.67 6.09
CA PHE A 3 -14.93 -10.19 5.41
C PHE A 3 -15.61 -11.34 6.16
N SER A 4 -14.81 -12.26 6.69
CA SER A 4 -15.30 -13.41 7.46
C SER A 4 -15.91 -12.98 8.79
N LEU A 5 -15.38 -11.92 9.41
CA LEU A 5 -15.93 -11.37 10.65
C LEU A 5 -17.26 -10.64 10.41
N THR A 6 -17.43 -10.01 9.25
CA THR A 6 -18.65 -9.28 8.89
C THR A 6 -19.75 -10.14 8.28
N GLY A 7 -19.52 -11.45 8.08
CA GLY A 7 -20.51 -12.36 7.50
C GLY A 7 -20.95 -12.00 6.07
N ARG A 8 -20.09 -11.32 5.29
CA ARG A 8 -20.45 -10.84 3.95
C ARG A 8 -20.27 -11.94 2.91
N GLU A 9 -21.17 -11.95 1.93
CA GLU A 9 -21.14 -12.93 0.84
C GLU A 9 -19.92 -12.75 -0.07
N ILE A 10 -19.32 -13.87 -0.45
CA ILE A 10 -18.22 -13.94 -1.42
C ILE A 10 -18.83 -14.18 -2.80
N THR A 11 -18.81 -13.16 -3.64
CA THR A 11 -19.38 -13.18 -4.99
C THR A 11 -18.31 -12.89 -6.06
N LEU A 12 -18.64 -13.05 -7.34
CA LEU A 12 -17.72 -12.72 -8.45
C LEU A 12 -17.16 -11.29 -8.38
N PRO A 13 -17.96 -10.23 -8.10
CA PRO A 13 -17.44 -8.88 -7.88
C PRO A 13 -16.39 -8.82 -6.77
N PHE A 14 -16.56 -9.57 -5.68
CA PHE A 14 -15.58 -9.61 -4.60
C PHE A 14 -14.21 -10.12 -5.08
N ILE A 15 -14.17 -11.14 -5.94
CA ILE A 15 -12.90 -11.63 -6.52
C ILE A 15 -12.25 -10.54 -7.38
N ALA A 16 -13.04 -9.82 -8.19
CA ALA A 16 -12.54 -8.69 -8.98
C ALA A 16 -11.98 -7.56 -8.10
N ALA A 17 -12.60 -7.30 -6.95
CA ALA A 17 -12.10 -6.33 -5.97
C ALA A 17 -10.72 -6.76 -5.43
N ILE A 18 -10.55 -8.03 -5.06
CA ILE A 18 -9.26 -8.55 -4.60
C ILE A 18 -8.16 -8.37 -5.65
N LEU A 19 -8.42 -8.76 -6.90
CA LEU A 19 -7.45 -8.61 -7.99
C LEU A 19 -7.06 -7.14 -8.20
N THR A 20 -8.02 -6.23 -8.06
CA THR A 20 -7.80 -4.78 -8.14
C THR A 20 -6.93 -4.26 -7.00
N ILE A 21 -7.18 -4.70 -5.77
CA ILE A 21 -6.42 -4.29 -4.58
C ILE A 21 -4.97 -4.74 -4.68
N VAL A 22 -4.73 -5.96 -5.19
CA VAL A 22 -3.36 -6.46 -5.38
C VAL A 22 -2.58 -5.52 -6.31
N GLY A 23 -3.16 -5.15 -7.46
CA GLY A 23 -2.51 -4.20 -8.37
C GLY A 23 -2.28 -2.82 -7.74
N TYR A 24 -3.29 -2.32 -7.01
CA TYR A 24 -3.21 -1.02 -6.34
C TYR A 24 -2.11 -0.98 -5.26
N SER A 25 -2.06 -1.97 -4.36
CA SER A 25 -1.07 -2.05 -3.30
C SER A 25 0.35 -2.29 -3.83
N LEU A 26 0.49 -3.04 -4.92
CA LEU A 26 1.79 -3.23 -5.57
C LEU A 26 2.30 -1.92 -6.18
N ASN A 27 1.43 -1.13 -6.81
CA ASN A 27 1.80 0.17 -7.37
C ASN A 27 2.43 1.10 -6.30
N ASP A 28 1.80 1.22 -5.13
CA ASP A 28 2.32 2.07 -4.05
C ASP A 28 3.66 1.55 -3.52
N SER A 29 3.80 0.23 -3.39
CA SER A 29 5.06 -0.40 -2.95
C SER A 29 6.20 -0.14 -3.94
N ILE A 30 5.93 -0.22 -5.26
CA ILE A 30 6.92 0.05 -6.30
C ILE A 30 7.42 1.49 -6.22
N VAL A 31 6.52 2.47 -6.03
CA VAL A 31 6.92 3.89 -5.93
C VAL A 31 7.86 4.15 -4.75
N VAL A 32 7.58 3.54 -3.59
CA VAL A 32 8.44 3.69 -2.40
C VAL A 32 9.81 3.03 -2.63
N LEU A 33 9.83 1.80 -3.15
CA LEU A 33 11.06 1.05 -3.41
C LEU A 33 11.92 1.71 -4.48
N ASP A 34 11.30 2.25 -5.53
CA ASP A 34 12.01 2.97 -6.58
C ASP A 34 12.62 4.26 -6.03
N ARG A 35 11.90 4.99 -5.16
CA ARG A 35 12.48 6.18 -4.51
C ARG A 35 13.65 5.84 -3.59
N ILE A 36 13.58 4.71 -2.88
CA ILE A 36 14.71 4.21 -2.09
C ILE A 36 15.92 3.94 -2.99
N ARG A 37 15.70 3.30 -4.14
CA ARG A 37 16.75 3.04 -5.13
C ARG A 37 17.35 4.33 -5.71
N GLU A 38 16.53 5.34 -5.99
CA GLU A 38 17.01 6.64 -6.46
C GLU A 38 17.88 7.35 -5.40
N ASN A 39 17.52 7.27 -4.12
CA ASN A 39 18.27 7.87 -3.04
C ASN A 39 19.52 7.05 -2.62
N TRP A 40 19.73 5.86 -3.19
CA TRP A 40 20.78 4.91 -2.79
C TRP A 40 22.20 5.49 -2.81
N GLY A 41 22.46 6.52 -3.63
CA GLY A 41 23.74 7.23 -3.63
C GLY A 41 24.10 7.89 -2.28
N GLY A 42 23.11 8.21 -1.44
CA GLY A 42 23.31 8.76 -0.09
C GLY A 42 23.63 7.71 0.98
N LEU A 43 23.54 6.42 0.66
CA LEU A 43 23.57 5.31 1.64
C LEU A 43 24.84 5.33 2.52
N ARG A 44 26.01 5.57 1.92
CA ARG A 44 27.30 5.64 2.63
C ARG A 44 27.42 6.82 3.60
N ARG A 45 26.65 7.90 3.38
CA ARG A 45 26.70 9.12 4.20
C ARG A 45 25.65 9.12 5.31
N GLU A 46 24.45 8.68 4.99
CA GLU A 46 23.25 8.88 5.82
C GLU A 46 22.87 7.61 6.60
N GLY A 47 23.31 6.43 6.14
CA GLY A 47 22.88 5.13 6.67
C GLY A 47 21.52 4.69 6.12
N ILE A 48 21.23 3.39 6.18
CA ILE A 48 20.06 2.78 5.54
C ILE A 48 18.73 3.31 6.11
N THR A 49 18.64 3.47 7.43
CA THR A 49 17.42 3.92 8.11
C THR A 49 17.06 5.37 7.76
N ALA A 50 18.04 6.28 7.77
CA ALA A 50 17.80 7.69 7.45
C ALA A 50 17.42 7.85 5.97
N LEU A 51 18.09 7.10 5.09
CA LEU A 51 17.79 7.08 3.66
C LEU A 51 16.36 6.61 3.38
N ILE A 52 15.92 5.52 4.02
CA ILE A 52 14.56 5.00 3.86
C ILE A 52 13.52 5.99 4.39
N ASN A 53 13.74 6.56 5.58
CA ASN A 53 12.85 7.59 6.13
C ASN A 53 12.71 8.80 5.20
N ARG A 54 13.81 9.24 4.60
CA ARG A 54 13.81 10.33 3.61
C ARG A 54 13.01 9.94 2.35
N SER A 55 13.20 8.73 1.83
CA SER A 55 12.47 8.22 0.66
C SER A 55 10.96 8.11 0.92
N ILE A 56 10.56 7.62 2.10
CA ILE A 56 9.16 7.56 2.52
C ILE A 56 8.57 8.97 2.59
N ASN A 57 9.24 9.93 3.25
CA ASN A 57 8.75 11.31 3.32
C ASN A 57 8.60 11.98 1.94
N GLN A 58 9.48 11.67 1.00
CA GLN A 58 9.39 12.19 -0.38
C GLN A 58 8.22 11.60 -1.18
N THR A 59 7.80 10.37 -0.87
CA THR A 59 6.72 9.67 -1.58
C THR A 59 5.38 9.74 -0.85
N LEU A 60 5.37 10.18 0.41
CA LEU A 60 4.19 10.23 1.28
C LEU A 60 3.07 11.08 0.68
N ALA A 61 3.39 12.29 0.21
CA ALA A 61 2.38 13.17 -0.38
C ALA A 61 1.74 12.53 -1.62
N ARG A 62 2.53 11.87 -2.48
CA ARG A 62 2.03 11.20 -3.69
C ARG A 62 1.11 10.02 -3.33
N THR A 63 1.60 9.11 -2.49
CA THR A 63 0.89 7.88 -2.09
C THR A 63 -0.40 8.19 -1.33
N LEU A 64 -0.39 9.17 -0.43
CA LEU A 64 -1.61 9.62 0.23
C LEU A 64 -2.60 10.23 -0.75
N ASN A 65 -2.14 11.04 -1.70
CA ASN A 65 -3.05 11.70 -2.64
C ASN A 65 -3.69 10.69 -3.60
N THR A 66 -2.95 9.69 -4.10
CA THR A 66 -3.51 8.58 -4.89
C THR A 66 -4.48 7.71 -4.08
N SER A 67 -4.20 7.51 -2.79
CA SER A 67 -5.08 6.76 -1.88
C SER A 67 -6.38 7.48 -1.59
N ILE A 68 -6.32 8.77 -1.28
CA ILE A 68 -7.51 9.57 -0.97
C ILE A 68 -8.39 9.72 -2.22
N THR A 69 -7.78 10.03 -3.37
CA THR A 69 -8.52 10.22 -4.63
C THR A 69 -9.22 8.95 -5.12
N THR A 70 -8.69 7.76 -4.82
CA THR A 70 -9.36 6.48 -5.10
C THR A 70 -10.35 6.10 -4.00
N PHE A 71 -10.05 6.42 -2.74
CA PHE A 71 -10.91 6.09 -1.60
C PHE A 71 -12.23 6.86 -1.60
N LEU A 72 -12.23 8.15 -1.95
CA LEU A 72 -13.45 8.98 -1.88
C LEU A 72 -14.59 8.48 -2.78
N PRO A 73 -14.37 8.15 -4.08
CA PRO A 73 -15.41 7.53 -4.90
C PRO A 73 -15.86 6.16 -4.38
N VAL A 74 -14.92 5.33 -3.91
CA VAL A 74 -15.26 4.00 -3.36
C VAL A 74 -16.11 4.13 -2.10
N LEU A 75 -15.84 5.11 -1.24
CA LEU A 75 -16.66 5.43 -0.08
C LEU A 75 -18.07 5.84 -0.51
N ALA A 76 -18.21 6.67 -1.55
CA ALA A 76 -19.50 7.02 -2.09
C ALA A 76 -20.26 5.78 -2.63
N LEU A 77 -19.57 4.89 -3.34
CA LEU A 77 -20.15 3.62 -3.79
C LEU A 77 -20.57 2.72 -2.62
N PHE A 78 -19.84 2.73 -1.51
CA PHE A 78 -20.21 1.97 -0.33
C PHE A 78 -21.51 2.51 0.32
N LEU A 79 -21.66 3.83 0.41
CA LEU A 79 -22.82 4.46 1.04
C LEU A 79 -24.08 4.47 0.15
N TRP A 80 -23.91 4.69 -1.16
CA TRP A 80 -25.03 4.93 -2.09
C TRP A 80 -25.16 3.88 -3.21
N GLY A 81 -24.24 2.91 -3.33
CA GLY A 81 -24.23 1.95 -4.44
C GLY A 81 -25.16 0.74 -4.32
N GLY A 82 -25.91 0.61 -3.22
CA GLY A 82 -26.82 -0.52 -2.98
C GLY A 82 -26.11 -1.82 -2.56
N PRO A 83 -26.86 -2.89 -2.24
CA PRO A 83 -26.36 -4.05 -1.51
C PRO A 83 -25.31 -4.87 -2.27
N VAL A 84 -25.45 -5.00 -3.59
CA VAL A 84 -24.52 -5.77 -4.43
C VAL A 84 -23.15 -5.07 -4.52
N ILE A 85 -23.15 -3.74 -4.70
CA ILE A 85 -21.92 -2.95 -4.85
C ILE A 85 -21.31 -2.61 -3.48
N ALA A 86 -22.09 -2.54 -2.41
CA ALA A 86 -21.58 -2.25 -1.07
C ALA A 86 -20.56 -3.30 -0.57
N ASN A 87 -20.74 -4.57 -0.92
CA ASN A 87 -19.75 -5.62 -0.60
C ASN A 87 -18.48 -5.46 -1.43
N PHE A 88 -18.60 -5.14 -2.72
CA PHE A 88 -17.46 -4.82 -3.58
C PHE A 88 -16.67 -3.60 -3.07
N ALA A 89 -17.36 -2.50 -2.81
CA ALA A 89 -16.76 -1.24 -2.34
C ALA A 89 -16.10 -1.40 -0.97
N PHE A 90 -16.70 -2.18 -0.07
CA PHE A 90 -16.10 -2.48 1.23
C PHE A 90 -14.80 -3.27 1.11
N ALA A 91 -14.72 -4.23 0.18
CA ALA A 91 -13.47 -4.93 -0.10
C ALA A 91 -12.39 -3.95 -0.56
N LEU A 92 -12.70 -3.08 -1.52
CA LEU A 92 -11.78 -2.06 -2.01
C LEU A 92 -11.35 -1.09 -0.89
N MET A 93 -12.27 -0.60 -0.05
CA MET A 93 -11.93 0.30 1.05
C MET A 93 -10.92 -0.31 2.01
N VAL A 94 -11.19 -1.54 2.48
CA VAL A 94 -10.28 -2.24 3.40
C VAL A 94 -8.94 -2.49 2.71
N GLY A 95 -8.96 -2.89 1.44
CA GLY A 95 -7.77 -3.13 0.64
C GLY A 95 -6.90 -1.89 0.45
N ILE A 96 -7.49 -0.75 0.12
CA ILE A 96 -6.78 0.52 -0.04
C ILE A 96 -6.15 0.93 1.29
N ILE A 97 -6.91 0.94 2.39
CA ILE A 97 -6.38 1.35 3.71
C ILE A 97 -5.20 0.47 4.13
N VAL A 98 -5.36 -0.86 4.05
CA VAL A 98 -4.31 -1.80 4.44
C VAL A 98 -3.13 -1.73 3.47
N GLY A 99 -3.40 -1.62 2.17
CA GLY A 99 -2.40 -1.51 1.12
C GLY A 99 -1.51 -0.28 1.31
N THR A 100 -2.11 0.90 1.36
CA THR A 100 -1.39 2.17 1.56
C THR A 100 -0.56 2.16 2.84
N TYR A 101 -1.13 1.69 3.95
CA TYR A 101 -0.40 1.57 5.21
C TYR A 101 0.80 0.62 5.08
N SER A 102 0.60 -0.57 4.50
CA SER A 102 1.66 -1.57 4.33
C SER A 102 2.78 -1.08 3.42
N SER A 103 2.47 -0.41 2.32
CA SER A 103 3.47 0.09 1.37
C SER A 103 4.34 1.20 1.98
N ILE A 104 3.76 2.06 2.83
CA ILE A 104 4.50 3.15 3.49
C ILE A 104 5.37 2.61 4.63
N TYR A 105 4.82 1.78 5.51
CA TYR A 105 5.47 1.43 6.79
C TYR A 105 6.12 0.06 6.83
N ILE A 106 5.78 -0.88 5.93
CA ILE A 106 6.32 -2.24 5.96
C ILE A 106 7.40 -2.41 4.88
N SER A 107 7.18 -1.90 3.66
CA SER A 107 8.12 -2.09 2.54
C SER A 107 9.53 -1.56 2.83
N GLY A 108 9.64 -0.34 3.38
CA GLY A 108 10.94 0.23 3.75
C GLY A 108 11.62 -0.54 4.89
N THR A 109 10.86 -0.93 5.91
CA THR A 109 11.37 -1.57 7.11
C THR A 109 11.90 -2.98 6.83
N ILE A 110 11.22 -3.76 5.98
CA ILE A 110 11.71 -5.07 5.52
C ILE A 110 13.04 -4.92 4.77
N LEU A 111 13.16 -3.90 3.92
CA LEU A 111 14.39 -3.65 3.18
C LEU A 111 15.54 -3.25 4.09
N ALA A 112 15.27 -2.41 5.11
CA ALA A 112 16.27 -2.03 6.12
C ALA A 112 16.79 -3.26 6.87
N GLU A 113 15.88 -4.10 7.36
CA GLU A 113 16.22 -5.31 8.10
C GLU A 113 16.98 -6.32 7.24
N TRP A 114 16.58 -6.47 5.98
CA TRP A 114 17.30 -7.33 5.03
C TRP A 114 18.73 -6.84 4.79
N TYR A 115 18.92 -5.52 4.61
CA TYR A 115 20.23 -4.92 4.40
C TYR A 115 21.17 -5.08 5.61
N GLU A 116 20.63 -4.97 6.83
CA GLU A 116 21.42 -5.16 8.06
C GLU A 116 21.83 -6.63 8.28
N ARG A 117 20.95 -7.58 7.91
CA ARG A 117 21.21 -9.03 8.08
C ARG A 117 22.06 -9.62 6.96
N VAL A 118 22.00 -9.07 5.75
CA VAL A 118 22.79 -9.50 4.59
C VAL A 118 23.70 -8.35 4.16
N PRO A 119 24.76 -8.04 4.93
CA PRO A 119 25.74 -7.07 4.47
C PRO A 119 26.41 -7.64 3.22
N GLU A 120 26.22 -6.97 2.07
CA GLU A 120 27.01 -7.26 0.87
C GLU A 120 28.49 -7.25 1.27
N ARG A 121 29.17 -8.38 1.05
CA ARG A 121 30.63 -8.43 1.14
C ARG A 121 31.16 -7.36 0.19
N LYS A 122 31.87 -6.38 0.76
CA LYS A 122 32.68 -5.41 0.02
C LYS A 122 33.55 -6.09 -1.03
#